data_AF-A0A537J820-F1
#
_entry.id   AF-A0A537J820-F1
#
_cell.length_a   1.000
_cell.length_b   1.000
_cell.length_c   1.000
_cell.angle_alpha   90.00
_cell.angle_beta   90.00
_cell.angle_gamma   90.00
#
_symmetry.space_group_name_H-M   'P 1'
#
loop_
_entity.id
_entity.type
_entity.pdbx_description
1 polymer ?
#
loop_
_entity_poly.entity_id
_entity_poly.type
_entity_poly.pdbx_seq_one_letter_code
_entity_poly.pdbx_strand_id
1 'polypeptide(L)'
;MLFSFGWARPVPVNPRNFANPRLGMLVVALAGPLANIVLAFAVGVLVKTQGLTGTLWGDLASMLVLINIVLAVFNLIPIPPLDGSRILEGLLPSDQALAYARIQPYGTVVILVLLYTGVVGQVMSPAVRWLYGVSTGTGFGL
;
A
#
# COMPACT_ATOMS: atom_id res chain seq x y z
N MET A 1 11.87 -20.30 27.35
CA MET A 1 12.36 -19.13 26.58
C MET A 1 12.31 -19.48 25.10
N LEU A 2 11.17 -19.30 24.43
CA LEU A 2 11.06 -19.41 22.97
C LEU A 2 9.85 -18.57 22.56
N PHE A 3 10.08 -17.62 21.65
CA PHE A 3 9.10 -16.71 21.04
C PHE A 3 8.64 -15.51 21.88
N SER A 4 9.59 -14.72 22.36
CA SER A 4 9.39 -13.25 22.44
C SER A 4 9.69 -12.65 21.05
N PHE A 5 9.02 -13.17 20.01
CA PHE A 5 9.07 -12.54 18.69
C PHE A 5 8.50 -11.14 18.88
N GLY A 6 9.35 -10.11 18.70
CA GLY A 6 8.99 -8.70 18.75
C GLY A 6 8.04 -8.36 17.62
N TRP A 7 6.83 -8.92 17.66
CA TRP A 7 5.74 -8.56 16.79
C TRP A 7 5.45 -7.10 17.06
N ALA A 8 5.58 -6.27 16.03
CA ALA A 8 5.23 -4.87 16.12
C ALA A 8 3.78 -4.80 16.63
N ARG A 9 3.58 -4.25 17.82
CA ARG A 9 2.23 -3.97 18.29
C ARG A 9 1.63 -2.98 17.30
N PRO A 10 0.52 -3.30 16.63
CA PRO A 10 -0.11 -2.34 15.74
C PRO A 10 -0.40 -1.09 16.54
N VAL A 11 0.02 0.08 16.03
CA VAL A 11 -0.19 1.34 16.73
C VAL A 11 -1.70 1.58 16.83
N PRO A 12 -2.29 1.54 18.04
CA PRO A 12 -3.73 1.66 18.18
C PRO A 12 -4.14 3.10 17.86
N VAL A 13 -4.98 3.26 16.84
CA VAL A 13 -5.57 4.56 16.48
C VAL A 13 -6.95 4.62 17.09
N ASN A 14 -7.22 5.67 17.88
CA ASN A 14 -8.52 5.89 18.50
C ASN A 14 -9.35 6.89 17.66
N PRO A 15 -10.42 6.46 16.97
CA PRO A 15 -11.24 7.36 16.15
C PRO A 15 -11.87 8.50 16.95
N ARG A 16 -12.09 8.30 18.25
CA ARG A 16 -12.74 9.28 19.14
C ARG A 16 -11.87 10.52 19.41
N ASN A 17 -10.58 10.47 19.08
CA ASN A 17 -9.67 11.60 19.24
C ASN A 17 -9.76 12.60 18.07
N PHE A 18 -10.44 12.26 16.98
CA PHE A 18 -10.63 13.15 15.84
C PHE A 18 -11.94 13.92 15.95
N ALA A 19 -11.91 15.21 15.59
CA ALA A 19 -13.12 16.05 15.49
C ALA A 19 -14.17 15.45 14.52
N ASN A 20 -13.69 14.84 13.44
CA ASN A 20 -14.50 13.99 12.58
C ASN A 20 -13.85 12.58 12.49
N PRO A 21 -14.40 11.57 13.20
CA PRO A 21 -13.83 10.23 13.26
C PRO A 21 -13.62 9.57 11.90
N ARG A 22 -14.52 9.80 10.93
CA ARG A 22 -14.43 9.20 9.60
C ARG A 22 -13.28 9.77 8.79
N LEU A 23 -13.18 11.10 8.75
CA LEU A 23 -12.09 11.78 8.07
C LEU A 23 -10.74 11.46 8.72
N GLY A 24 -10.68 11.43 10.05
CA GLY A 24 -9.46 11.06 10.78
C GLY A 24 -8.97 9.66 10.40
N MET A 25 -9.88 8.68 10.39
CA MET A 25 -9.56 7.31 9.98
C MET A 25 -9.15 7.20 8.51
N LEU A 26 -9.79 7.96 7.62
CA LEU A 26 -9.43 8.01 6.21
C LEU A 26 -8.03 8.58 5.99
N VAL A 27 -7.69 9.67 6.67
CA VAL A 27 -6.35 10.29 6.59
C VAL A 27 -5.27 9.33 7.11
N VAL A 28 -5.55 8.64 8.22
CA VAL A 28 -4.64 7.63 8.78
C VAL A 28 -4.45 6.47 7.80
N ALA A 29 -5.52 5.98 7.18
CA ALA A 29 -5.44 4.89 6.20
C ALA A 29 -4.68 5.31 4.93
N LEU A 30 -4.78 6.57 4.50
CA LEU A 30 -4.01 7.11 3.38
C LEU A 30 -2.53 7.32 3.71
N ALA A 31 -2.17 7.56 4.97
CA ALA A 31 -0.81 7.88 5.37
C ALA A 31 0.19 6.77 5.01
N GLY A 32 -0.20 5.50 5.13
CA GLY A 32 0.64 4.34 4.77
C GLY A 32 0.99 4.32 3.27
N PRO A 33 0.01 4.19 2.37
CA PRO A 33 0.24 4.24 0.92
C PRO A 33 0.99 5.49 0.47
N LEU A 34 0.65 6.66 1.01
CA LEU A 34 1.32 7.92 0.65
C LEU A 34 2.79 7.93 1.10
N ALA A 35 3.12 7.45 2.30
CA ALA A 35 4.50 7.36 2.76
C ALA A 35 5.34 6.45 1.84
N ASN A 36 4.79 5.32 1.43
CA ASN A 36 5.45 4.41 0.49
C ASN A 36 5.67 5.06 -0.89
N ILE A 37 4.67 5.77 -1.43
CA ILE A 37 4.80 6.49 -2.71
C ILE A 37 5.88 7.57 -2.62
N VAL A 38 5.86 8.38 -1.55
CA VAL A 38 6.85 9.44 -1.33
C VAL A 38 8.26 8.85 -1.23
N LEU A 39 8.44 7.77 -0.48
CA LEU A 39 9.73 7.10 -0.34
C LEU A 39 10.21 6.52 -1.67
N ALA A 40 9.34 5.83 -2.40
CA ALA A 40 9.66 5.30 -3.73
C ALA A 40 10.09 6.42 -4.69
N PHE A 41 9.37 7.54 -4.71
CA PHE A 41 9.70 8.65 -5.58
C PHE A 41 11.02 9.33 -5.19
N ALA A 42 11.25 9.55 -3.89
CA ALA A 42 12.50 10.15 -3.39
C ALA A 42 13.72 9.29 -3.76
N VAL A 43 13.63 7.97 -3.56
CA VAL A 43 14.72 7.05 -3.91
C VAL A 43 14.90 6.94 -5.43
N GLY A 44 13.81 6.86 -6.19
CA GLY A 44 13.87 6.78 -7.66
C GLY A 44 14.54 8.01 -8.28
N VAL A 45 14.22 9.21 -7.79
CA VAL A 45 14.88 10.45 -8.21
C VAL A 45 16.37 10.43 -7.85
N LEU A 46 16.73 9.89 -6.69
CA LEU A 46 18.13 9.77 -6.29
C LEU A 46 18.90 8.82 -7.21
N VAL A 47 18.34 7.66 -7.55
CA VAL A 47 18.94 6.71 -8.51
C VAL A 47 19.21 7.40 -9.85
N LYS A 48 18.22 8.15 -10.36
CA LYS A 48 18.32 8.86 -11.63
C LYS A 48 19.35 9.99 -11.62
N THR A 49 19.33 10.82 -10.59
CA THR A 49 20.17 12.04 -10.51
C THR A 49 21.63 11.74 -10.18
N GLN A 50 21.89 10.67 -9.43
CA GLN A 50 23.24 10.25 -9.06
C GLN A 50 23.86 9.27 -10.08
N GLY A 51 23.15 8.96 -11.18
CA GLY A 51 23.66 8.08 -12.23
C GLY A 51 23.95 6.64 -11.74
N LEU A 52 23.17 6.15 -10.77
CA LEU A 52 23.41 4.84 -10.14
C LEU A 52 22.86 3.67 -10.97
N THR A 53 22.20 3.94 -12.08
CA THR A 53 21.59 2.93 -12.95
C THR A 53 22.62 1.90 -13.43
N GLY A 54 22.34 0.61 -13.21
CA GLY A 54 23.26 -0.49 -13.58
C GLY A 54 24.41 -0.72 -12.59
N THR A 55 24.42 -0.04 -11.44
CA THR A 55 25.33 -0.34 -10.34
C THR A 55 24.64 -1.20 -9.28
N LEU A 56 25.40 -1.96 -8.49
CA LEU A 56 24.86 -2.74 -7.36
C LEU A 56 23.98 -1.89 -6.44
N TRP A 57 24.41 -0.66 -6.13
CA TRP A 57 23.65 0.26 -5.27
C TRP A 57 22.37 0.76 -5.94
N GLY A 58 22.41 1.02 -7.26
CA GLY A 58 21.23 1.40 -8.04
C GLY A 58 20.22 0.26 -8.15
N ASP A 59 20.67 -0.99 -8.27
CA ASP A 59 19.79 -2.15 -8.33
C ASP A 59 19.09 -2.37 -6.99
N LEU A 60 19.83 -2.28 -5.88
CA LEU A 60 19.25 -2.35 -4.52
C LEU A 60 18.24 -1.22 -4.28
N ALA A 61 18.58 0.00 -4.68
CA ALA A 61 17.67 1.14 -4.58
C ALA A 61 16.43 0.96 -5.48
N SER A 62 16.59 0.42 -6.68
CA SER A 62 15.49 0.12 -7.60
C SER A 62 14.56 -0.96 -7.05
N MET A 63 15.10 -1.99 -6.36
CA MET A 63 14.28 -2.95 -5.61
C MET A 63 13.50 -2.29 -4.48
N LEU A 64 14.12 -1.37 -3.73
CA LEU A 64 13.45 -0.60 -2.68
C LEU A 64 12.29 0.24 -3.25
N VAL A 65 12.50 0.90 -4.38
CA VAL A 65 11.46 1.64 -5.11
C VAL A 65 10.32 0.71 -5.49
N LEU A 66 10.63 -0.42 -6.12
CA LEU A 66 9.63 -1.41 -6.54
C LEU A 66 8.80 -1.91 -5.36
N ILE A 67 9.44 -2.32 -4.26
CA ILE A 67 8.75 -2.83 -3.07
C ILE A 67 7.80 -1.77 -2.52
N ASN A 68 8.25 -0.52 -2.38
CA ASN A 68 7.41 0.56 -1.87
C ASN A 68 6.21 0.85 -2.79
N ILE A 69 6.40 0.87 -4.11
CA ILE A 69 5.30 1.05 -5.06
C ILE A 69 4.30 -0.10 -4.97
N VAL A 70 4.79 -1.35 -4.95
CA VAL A 70 3.94 -2.53 -4.83
C VAL A 70 3.15 -2.48 -3.51
N LEU A 71 3.80 -2.17 -2.39
CA LEU A 71 3.13 -2.03 -1.09
C LEU A 71 2.09 -0.91 -1.10
N ALA A 72 2.39 0.23 -1.71
CA ALA A 72 1.44 1.34 -1.83
C ALA A 72 0.20 0.94 -2.65
N VAL A 73 0.41 0.40 -3.85
CA VAL A 73 -0.70 0.00 -4.74
C VAL A 73 -1.50 -1.15 -4.12
N PHE A 74 -0.84 -2.12 -3.49
CA PHE A 74 -1.50 -3.21 -2.78
C PHE A 74 -2.37 -2.69 -1.64
N ASN A 75 -1.85 -1.78 -0.82
CA ASN A 75 -2.60 -1.18 0.29
C ASN A 75 -3.74 -0.28 -0.18
N LEU A 76 -3.83 0.10 -1.46
CA LEU A 76 -4.98 0.85 -2.00
C LEU A 76 -6.12 -0.06 -2.49
N ILE A 77 -5.92 -1.38 -2.53
CA ILE A 77 -6.98 -2.32 -2.91
C ILE A 77 -8.11 -2.26 -1.87
N PRO A 78 -9.38 -2.06 -2.28
CA PRO A 78 -10.50 -1.89 -1.35
C PRO A 78 -11.01 -3.24 -0.82
N ILE A 79 -10.13 -4.04 -0.22
CA ILE A 79 -10.43 -5.36 0.34
C ILE A 79 -9.77 -5.46 1.73
N PRO A 80 -10.53 -5.74 2.80
CA PRO A 80 -9.96 -5.95 4.14
C PRO A 80 -8.97 -7.13 4.13
N PRO A 81 -7.86 -7.09 4.89
CA PRO A 81 -7.50 -6.12 5.93
C PRO A 81 -6.70 -4.90 5.42
N LEU A 82 -6.66 -4.65 4.11
CA LEU A 82 -5.81 -3.62 3.50
C LEU A 82 -6.34 -2.20 3.81
N ASP A 83 -5.44 -1.21 3.82
CA ASP A 83 -5.80 0.18 4.15
C ASP A 83 -6.88 0.75 3.20
N GLY A 84 -6.90 0.30 1.94
CA GLY A 84 -7.87 0.67 0.92
C GLY A 84 -9.30 0.36 1.31
N SER A 85 -9.53 -0.66 2.13
CA SER A 85 -10.87 -0.96 2.66
C SER A 85 -11.34 0.14 3.60
N ARG A 86 -10.45 0.65 4.47
CA ARG A 86 -10.74 1.75 5.39
C ARG A 86 -10.88 3.08 4.66
N ILE A 87 -10.10 3.29 3.60
CA ILE A 87 -10.26 4.45 2.71
C ILE A 87 -11.65 4.42 2.09
N LEU A 88 -12.06 3.28 1.52
CA LEU A 88 -13.38 3.12 0.93
C LEU A 88 -14.50 3.33 1.98
N GLU A 89 -14.39 2.71 3.15
CA GLU A 89 -15.35 2.91 4.26
C GLU A 89 -15.47 4.38 4.69
N GLY A 90 -14.37 5.13 4.72
CA GLY A 90 -14.38 6.55 5.04
C GLY A 90 -15.02 7.43 3.98
N LEU A 91 -15.04 6.99 2.72
CA LEU A 91 -15.67 7.68 1.58
C LEU A 91 -17.16 7.33 1.40
N LEU A 92 -17.58 6.15 1.87
CA LEU A 92 -18.95 5.68 1.72
C LEU A 92 -19.94 6.39 2.66
N PRO A 93 -21.21 6.58 2.22
CA PRO A 93 -22.29 6.98 3.12
C PRO A 93 -22.49 5.97 4.25
N SER A 94 -23.05 6.42 5.38
CA SER A 94 -23.21 5.63 6.61
C SER A 94 -23.80 4.23 6.39
N ASP A 95 -24.85 4.13 5.57
CA ASP A 95 -25.56 2.87 5.35
C ASP A 95 -24.73 1.88 4.52
N GLN A 96 -24.00 2.40 3.53
CA GLN A 96 -23.12 1.62 2.67
C GLN A 96 -21.87 1.17 3.41
N ALA A 97 -21.30 2.03 4.25
CA ALA A 97 -20.18 1.68 5.12
C ALA A 97 -20.56 0.55 6.09
N LEU A 98 -21.79 0.56 6.63
CA LEU A 98 -22.28 -0.49 7.51
C LEU A 98 -22.53 -1.82 6.77
N ALA A 99 -23.01 -1.76 5.52
CA ALA A 99 -23.11 -2.94 4.67
C ALA A 99 -21.72 -3.51 4.31
N TYR A 100 -20.76 -2.63 4.00
CA TYR A 100 -19.37 -3.01 3.72
C TYR A 100 -18.67 -3.61 4.95
N ALA A 101 -18.93 -3.09 6.15
CA ALA A 101 -18.40 -3.66 7.39
C ALA A 101 -18.82 -5.13 7.60
N ARG A 102 -19.98 -5.55 7.07
CA ARG A 102 -20.45 -6.95 7.18
C ARG A 102 -19.62 -7.93 6.34
N ILE A 103 -18.96 -7.47 5.28
CA ILE A 103 -18.11 -8.33 4.44
C ILE A 103 -16.66 -8.40 4.94
N GLN A 104 -16.27 -7.55 5.91
CA GLN A 104 -14.92 -7.53 6.47
C GLN A 104 -14.38 -8.88 6.94
N PRO A 105 -15.16 -9.76 7.61
CA PRO A 105 -14.65 -11.05 8.08
C PRO A 105 -14.14 -11.96 6.96
N TYR A 106 -14.72 -11.82 5.76
CA TYR A 106 -14.33 -12.62 4.59
C TYR A 106 -13.17 -11.99 3.80
N GLY A 107 -12.84 -10.73 4.05
CA GLY A 107 -11.84 -9.98 3.28
C GLY A 107 -10.49 -10.69 3.20
N THR A 108 -10.00 -11.21 4.34
CA THR A 108 -8.72 -11.95 4.38
C THR A 108 -8.73 -13.19 3.49
N VAL A 109 -9.84 -13.92 3.45
CA VAL A 109 -9.95 -15.11 2.57
C VAL A 109 -10.01 -14.68 1.12
N VAL A 110 -10.78 -13.64 0.81
CA VAL A 110 -10.90 -13.10 -0.56
C VAL A 110 -9.55 -12.64 -1.09
N ILE A 111 -8.78 -11.86 -0.33
CA ILE A 111 -7.47 -11.37 -0.78
C ILE A 111 -6.48 -12.53 -1.00
N LEU A 112 -6.49 -13.56 -0.14
CA LEU A 112 -5.63 -14.74 -0.30
C LEU A 112 -5.97 -15.51 -1.57
N VAL A 113 -7.25 -15.70 -1.87
CA VAL A 113 -7.71 -16.35 -3.11
C VAL A 113 -7.29 -15.52 -4.33
N LEU A 114 -7.48 -14.21 -4.30
CA LEU A 114 -7.11 -13.31 -5.41
C LEU A 114 -5.59 -13.24 -5.63
N LEU A 115 -4.80 -13.35 -4.57
CA LEU A 115 -3.34 -13.46 -4.66
C LEU A 115 -2.92 -14.79 -5.28
N TYR A 116 -3.55 -15.89 -4.84
CA TYR A 116 -3.28 -17.23 -5.38
C TYR A 116 -3.60 -17.34 -6.88
N THR A 117 -4.69 -16.73 -7.33
CA THR A 117 -5.07 -16.72 -8.76
C THR A 117 -4.23 -15.77 -9.62
N GLY A 118 -3.39 -14.93 -9.01
CA GLY A 118 -2.56 -13.93 -9.71
C GLY A 118 -3.34 -12.71 -10.22
N VAL A 119 -4.65 -12.63 -9.97
CA VAL A 119 -5.51 -11.52 -10.41
C VAL A 119 -5.04 -10.19 -9.82
N VAL A 120 -4.62 -10.20 -8.54
CA VAL A 120 -4.07 -9.00 -7.88
C VAL A 120 -2.89 -8.45 -8.66
N GLY A 121 -1.95 -9.29 -9.07
CA GLY A 121 -0.78 -8.87 -9.84
C GLY A 121 -1.17 -8.27 -11.18
N GLN A 122 -2.13 -8.87 -11.90
CA GLN A 122 -2.62 -8.35 -13.17
C GLN A 122 -3.25 -6.96 -13.03
N VAL A 123 -4.12 -6.79 -12.02
CA VAL A 123 -4.80 -5.51 -11.74
C VAL A 123 -3.82 -4.43 -11.29
N MET A 124 -2.81 -4.80 -10.49
CA MET A 124 -1.80 -3.85 -9.99
C MET A 124 -0.76 -3.48 -11.05
N SER A 125 -0.45 -4.38 -11.99
CA SER A 125 0.64 -4.22 -12.94
C SER A 125 0.66 -2.89 -13.71
N PRO A 126 -0.45 -2.36 -14.26
CA PRO A 126 -0.40 -1.08 -14.98
C PRO A 126 -0.02 0.07 -14.05
N ALA A 127 -0.58 0.11 -12.84
CA ALA A 127 -0.29 1.16 -11.86
C ALA A 127 1.16 1.08 -11.37
N VAL A 128 1.65 -0.13 -11.06
CA VAL A 128 3.03 -0.35 -10.62
C VAL A 128 4.03 0.05 -11.69
N ARG A 129 3.81 -0.37 -12.95
CA ARG A 129 4.70 -0.03 -14.08
C ARG A 129 4.74 1.46 -14.33
N TRP A 130 3.58 2.12 -14.30
CA TRP A 130 3.49 3.57 -14.49
C TRP A 130 4.24 4.33 -13.38
N LEU A 131 3.96 4.01 -12.11
CA LEU A 131 4.63 4.63 -10.97
C LEU A 131 6.14 4.39 -10.99
N TYR A 132 6.56 3.16 -11.30
CA TYR A 132 7.97 2.81 -11.34
C TYR A 132 8.70 3.58 -12.44
N GLY A 133 8.14 3.61 -13.65
CA GLY A 133 8.71 4.35 -14.78
C GLY A 133 8.81 5.85 -14.52
N VAL A 134 7.81 6.43 -13.86
CA VAL A 134 7.83 7.84 -13.44
C VAL A 134 8.91 8.10 -12.38
N SER A 135 9.11 7.18 -11.43
CA SER A 135 10.11 7.35 -10.36
C SER A 135 11.56 7.14 -10.82
N THR A 136 11.84 6.12 -11.65
CA THR A 136 13.21 5.73 -12.02
C THR A 136 13.62 6.21 -13.41
N GLY A 137 12.65 6.57 -14.26
CA GLY A 137 12.87 6.92 -15.66
C GLY A 137 13.20 5.73 -16.57
N THR A 138 13.17 4.50 -16.04
CA THR A 138 13.40 3.26 -16.81
C THR A 138 12.11 2.47 -16.96
N GLY A 139 11.91 1.87 -18.14
CA GLY A 139 10.77 0.99 -18.37
C GLY A 139 10.93 -0.30 -17.58
N PHE A 140 9.97 -0.61 -16.72
CA PHE A 140 9.93 -1.90 -16.02
C PHE A 140 9.38 -2.98 -16.95
N GLY A 141 10.25 -3.87 -17.44
CA GLY A 141 9.85 -5.10 -18.11
C GLY A 141 9.60 -6.19 -17.06
N LEU A 142 8.38 -6.72 -17.02
CA LEU A 142 8.10 -8.04 -16.45
C LEU A 142 8.09 -9.05 -17.60
#